data_AF-A0AAD9QNE6-F1
#
_entry.id   AF-A0AAD9QNE6-F1
#
_cell.length_a   1.000
_cell.length_b   1.000
_cell.length_c   1.000
_cell.angle_alpha   90.00
_cell.angle_beta   90.00
_cell.angle_gamma   90.00
#
_symmetry.space_group_name_H-M   'P 1'
#
loop_
_entity.id
_entity.type
_entity.pdbx_description
1 polymer ?
#
loop_
_entity_poly.entity_id
_entity_poly.type
_entity_poly.pdbx_seq_one_letter_code
_entity_poly.pdbx_strand_id
1 'polypeptide(L)'
;MCHLAVTDNEKRWLVFGIALNKILIPHVRPLVEQEVNKEYNTLKTSHSIDSQSATSRLEKWHKWLKYENINGNDVLPRLPGGKYDYCNFKFQVLTHTDFSKLYLESCMVHFNAFDDCLDASAVLLLLGRVPVFPGTVQAAANSVRNERNDWAHCVFSKWNEAKLQDSFAEMEDLVKAMALPSSVEEKIVGELEDWKNKGTQLCINSPVDQTLLQLVHQNVHSLENEVKNWSEGVKEEKEKVQQQLQIFDLAFKEINPRLRRLETGQLRLKRDHERLKTKQRRLESHSRDVEQRVIQCEGTPTFKK
;
A
#
# COMPACT_ATOMS: atom_id res chain seq x y z
N MET A 1 -10.68 -10.37 13.21
CA MET A 1 -9.66 -10.36 12.14
C MET A 1 -8.98 -11.71 12.13
N CYS A 2 -9.11 -12.49 11.05
CA CYS A 2 -8.35 -13.73 10.88
C CYS A 2 -6.91 -13.36 10.49
N HIS A 3 -5.99 -13.38 11.45
CA HIS A 3 -4.59 -13.52 11.10
C HIS A 3 -4.40 -14.93 10.56
N LEU A 4 -4.19 -15.07 9.25
CA LEU A 4 -3.66 -16.30 8.68
C LEU A 4 -2.23 -16.42 9.24
N ALA A 5 -2.05 -17.20 10.29
CA ALA A 5 -0.74 -17.41 10.90
C ALA A 5 0.08 -18.32 9.99
N VAL A 6 0.82 -17.71 9.05
CA VAL A 6 1.75 -18.41 8.17
C VAL A 6 2.99 -18.79 9.00
N THR A 7 3.24 -20.10 9.09
CA THR A 7 4.40 -20.66 9.79
C THR A 7 5.71 -20.28 9.09
N ASP A 8 6.83 -20.36 9.81
CA ASP A 8 8.13 -20.06 9.20
C ASP A 8 8.46 -20.97 8.02
N ASN A 9 8.03 -22.23 8.07
CA ASN A 9 8.25 -23.16 6.98
C ASN A 9 7.43 -22.80 5.72
N GLU A 10 6.19 -22.34 5.88
CA GLU A 10 5.38 -21.82 4.76
C GLU A 10 6.00 -20.54 4.17
N LYS A 11 6.57 -19.66 5.01
CA LYS A 11 7.32 -18.48 4.54
C LYS A 11 8.51 -18.90 3.69
N ARG A 12 9.32 -19.86 4.15
CA ARG A 12 10.50 -20.36 3.41
C ARG A 12 10.11 -20.99 2.08
N TRP A 13 9.05 -21.79 2.07
CA TRP A 13 8.46 -22.34 0.86
C TRP A 13 8.06 -21.23 -0.14
N LEU A 14 7.42 -20.17 0.34
CA LEU A 14 7.01 -19.03 -0.48
C LEU A 14 8.23 -18.26 -1.03
N VAL A 15 9.23 -17.99 -0.19
CA VAL A 15 10.47 -17.30 -0.56
C VAL A 15 11.19 -18.02 -1.69
N PHE A 16 11.38 -19.33 -1.58
CA PHE A 16 11.98 -20.12 -2.65
C PHE A 16 11.18 -20.03 -3.94
N GLY A 17 9.84 -20.19 -3.86
CA GLY A 17 8.97 -20.08 -5.02
C GLY A 17 9.06 -18.73 -5.74
N ILE A 18 9.14 -17.64 -4.98
CA ILE A 18 9.33 -16.29 -5.53
C ILE A 18 10.71 -16.16 -6.17
N ALA A 19 11.78 -16.53 -5.46
CA ALA A 19 13.14 -16.46 -5.99
C ALA A 19 13.28 -17.26 -7.29
N LEU A 20 12.78 -18.50 -7.33
CA LEU A 20 12.79 -19.32 -8.53
C LEU A 20 12.07 -18.64 -9.70
N ASN A 21 10.81 -18.24 -9.51
CA ASN A 21 9.95 -17.81 -10.62
C ASN A 21 10.08 -16.33 -10.99
N LYS A 22 10.56 -15.48 -10.10
CA LYS A 22 10.70 -14.02 -10.31
C LYS A 22 12.13 -13.57 -10.49
N ILE A 23 13.10 -14.33 -9.99
CA ILE A 23 14.52 -13.96 -10.08
C ILE A 23 15.23 -14.88 -11.06
N LEU A 24 15.32 -16.18 -10.76
CA LEU A 24 16.14 -17.11 -11.55
C LEU A 24 15.59 -17.32 -12.98
N ILE A 25 14.37 -17.82 -13.10
CA ILE A 25 13.81 -18.26 -14.38
C ILE A 25 13.73 -17.13 -15.42
N PRO A 26 13.28 -15.89 -15.07
CA PRO A 26 13.25 -14.80 -16.03
C PRO A 26 14.61 -14.44 -16.64
N HIS A 27 15.70 -14.58 -15.88
CA HIS A 27 17.05 -14.32 -16.39
C HIS A 27 17.62 -15.50 -17.19
N VAL A 28 17.27 -16.73 -16.82
CA VAL A 28 17.73 -17.96 -17.48
C VAL A 28 17.02 -18.20 -18.81
N ARG A 29 15.72 -17.89 -18.91
CA ARG A 29 14.88 -18.23 -20.06
C ARG A 29 15.38 -17.70 -21.41
N PRO A 30 15.81 -16.43 -21.56
CA PRO A 30 16.32 -15.92 -22.85
C PRO A 30 17.61 -16.63 -23.29
N LEU A 31 18.42 -17.06 -22.34
CA LEU A 31 19.67 -17.79 -22.61
C LEU A 31 19.36 -19.20 -23.12
N VAL A 32 18.36 -19.85 -22.52
CA VAL A 32 17.90 -21.16 -22.99
C VAL A 32 17.37 -21.05 -24.42
N GLU A 33 16.55 -20.05 -24.71
CA GLU A 33 16.05 -19.79 -26.07
C GLU A 33 17.19 -19.64 -27.08
N GLN A 34 18.20 -18.83 -26.74
CA GLN A 34 19.35 -18.58 -27.60
C GLN A 34 20.11 -19.86 -27.93
N GLU A 35 20.47 -20.66 -26.93
CA GLU A 35 21.25 -21.88 -27.13
C GLU A 35 20.43 -22.99 -27.83
N VAL A 36 19.15 -23.13 -27.47
CA VAL A 36 18.25 -24.07 -28.15
C VAL A 36 18.08 -23.70 -29.63
N ASN A 37 17.97 -22.42 -29.95
CA ASN A 37 17.89 -21.96 -31.33
C ASN A 37 19.17 -22.26 -32.12
N LYS A 38 20.35 -22.11 -31.51
CA LYS A 38 21.63 -22.50 -32.14
C LYS A 38 21.67 -24.01 -32.44
N GLU A 39 21.28 -24.83 -31.48
CA GLU A 39 21.25 -26.29 -31.63
C GLU A 39 20.25 -26.73 -32.71
N TYR A 40 19.05 -26.15 -32.70
CA TYR A 40 18.05 -26.38 -33.73
C TYR A 40 18.59 -26.06 -35.13
N ASN A 41 19.22 -24.91 -35.33
CA ASN A 41 19.78 -24.53 -36.65
C ASN A 41 20.93 -25.44 -37.08
N THR A 42 21.71 -25.95 -36.12
CA THR A 42 22.75 -26.95 -36.38
C THR A 42 22.13 -28.24 -36.90
N LEU A 43 21.08 -28.75 -36.25
CA LEU A 43 20.37 -29.97 -36.68
C LEU A 43 19.57 -29.78 -37.97
N LYS A 44 19.02 -28.60 -38.18
CA LYS A 44 18.40 -28.21 -39.45
C LYS A 44 19.39 -28.34 -40.61
N THR A 45 20.62 -27.87 -40.41
CA THR A 45 21.65 -27.91 -41.47
C THR A 45 22.24 -29.31 -41.64
N SER A 46 22.53 -30.01 -40.55
CA SER A 46 23.25 -31.30 -40.57
C SER A 46 22.37 -32.53 -40.75
N HIS A 47 21.10 -32.48 -40.31
CA HIS A 47 20.18 -33.63 -40.27
C HIS A 47 18.83 -33.32 -40.91
N SER A 48 18.68 -32.14 -41.51
CA SER A 48 17.44 -31.68 -42.18
C SER A 48 16.20 -31.89 -41.32
N ILE A 49 16.31 -31.60 -40.01
CA ILE A 49 15.28 -31.89 -39.00
C ILE A 49 13.91 -31.24 -39.33
N ASP A 50 13.93 -30.18 -40.10
CA ASP A 50 12.77 -29.43 -40.58
C ASP A 50 12.02 -30.09 -41.74
N SER A 51 12.61 -31.08 -42.41
CA SER A 51 12.03 -31.77 -43.57
C SER A 51 11.93 -33.29 -43.38
N GLN A 52 12.05 -33.76 -42.14
CA GLN A 52 11.99 -35.19 -41.80
C GLN A 52 10.63 -35.84 -42.10
N SER A 53 10.69 -37.15 -42.35
CA SER A 53 9.55 -38.03 -42.57
C SER A 53 9.54 -39.18 -41.55
N ALA A 54 8.48 -39.99 -41.53
CA ALA A 54 8.40 -41.13 -40.62
C ALA A 54 9.61 -42.08 -40.71
N THR A 55 10.16 -42.27 -41.92
CA THR A 55 11.28 -43.18 -42.17
C THR A 55 12.65 -42.52 -42.03
N SER A 56 12.73 -41.20 -42.04
CA SER A 56 14.00 -40.44 -41.99
C SER A 56 14.17 -39.59 -40.72
N ARG A 57 13.25 -39.71 -39.76
CA ARG A 57 13.28 -38.92 -38.53
C ARG A 57 14.49 -39.23 -37.66
N LEU A 58 14.95 -38.22 -36.94
CA LEU A 58 15.97 -38.39 -35.92
C LEU A 58 15.31 -38.92 -34.64
N GLU A 59 15.33 -40.24 -34.42
CA GLU A 59 14.64 -40.80 -33.25
C GLU A 59 15.25 -40.36 -31.91
N LYS A 60 16.57 -40.12 -31.91
CA LYS A 60 17.36 -39.78 -30.73
C LYS A 60 18.40 -38.74 -31.06
N TRP A 61 18.54 -37.74 -30.18
CA TRP A 61 19.66 -36.82 -30.16
C TRP A 61 20.15 -36.66 -28.72
N HIS A 62 21.10 -37.52 -28.34
CA HIS A 62 21.47 -37.90 -26.96
C HIS A 62 20.34 -38.48 -26.09
N LYS A 63 19.11 -37.95 -26.19
CA LYS A 63 17.86 -38.43 -25.58
C LYS A 63 16.83 -38.75 -26.67
N TRP A 64 15.86 -39.58 -26.34
CA TRP A 64 14.73 -39.89 -27.22
C TRP A 64 13.91 -38.62 -27.48
N LEU A 65 13.62 -38.35 -28.75
CA LEU A 65 12.84 -37.19 -29.16
C LEU A 65 11.36 -37.53 -29.20
N LYS A 66 10.56 -36.77 -28.46
CA LYS A 66 9.12 -36.98 -28.31
C LYS A 66 8.34 -36.24 -29.38
N TYR A 67 8.27 -36.82 -30.57
CA TYR A 67 7.53 -36.23 -31.70
C TYR A 67 6.02 -36.13 -31.45
N GLU A 68 5.49 -36.87 -30.47
CA GLU A 68 4.11 -36.68 -30.02
C GLU A 68 3.84 -35.25 -29.50
N ASN A 69 4.87 -34.53 -29.06
CA ASN A 69 4.75 -33.21 -28.43
C ASN A 69 4.63 -32.04 -29.42
N ILE A 70 4.70 -32.29 -30.73
CA ILE A 70 4.69 -31.25 -31.76
C ILE A 70 3.59 -31.50 -32.79
N ASN A 71 3.26 -30.47 -33.57
CA ASN A 71 2.37 -30.53 -34.74
C ASN A 71 0.97 -31.14 -34.49
N GLY A 72 0.51 -31.15 -33.23
CA GLY A 72 -0.75 -31.80 -32.83
C GLY A 72 -0.71 -33.33 -32.97
N ASN A 73 0.46 -33.95 -32.86
CA ASN A 73 0.59 -35.40 -32.97
C ASN A 73 -0.01 -36.14 -31.74
N ASP A 74 -0.18 -35.46 -30.62
CA ASP A 74 -0.74 -35.99 -29.38
C ASP A 74 -2.24 -36.32 -29.46
N VAL A 75 -2.99 -35.55 -30.26
CA VAL A 75 -4.43 -35.70 -30.49
C VAL A 75 -4.78 -36.72 -31.57
N LEU A 76 -3.78 -37.29 -32.27
CA LEU A 76 -4.02 -38.30 -33.29
C LEU A 76 -4.58 -39.60 -32.67
N PRO A 77 -5.45 -40.33 -33.40
CA PRO A 77 -5.98 -41.60 -32.92
C PRO A 77 -4.88 -42.57 -32.51
N ARG A 78 -5.06 -43.19 -31.34
CA ARG A 78 -4.15 -44.24 -30.87
C ARG A 78 -4.48 -45.57 -31.53
N LEU A 79 -3.45 -46.36 -31.74
CA LEU A 79 -3.60 -47.77 -32.10
C LEU A 79 -4.26 -48.55 -30.94
N PRO A 80 -4.85 -49.73 -31.21
CA PRO A 80 -5.32 -50.63 -30.16
C PRO A 80 -4.23 -50.82 -29.08
N GLY A 81 -4.62 -50.62 -27.82
CA GLY A 81 -3.67 -50.64 -26.68
C GLY A 81 -3.02 -49.29 -26.34
N GLY A 82 -3.51 -48.18 -26.89
CA GLY A 82 -3.13 -46.82 -26.47
C GLY A 82 -1.80 -46.31 -27.06
N LYS A 83 -1.17 -47.08 -27.95
CA LYS A 83 0.11 -46.72 -28.58
C LYS A 83 -0.07 -45.62 -29.62
N TYR A 84 0.95 -44.79 -29.78
CA TYR A 84 1.00 -43.82 -30.86
C TYR A 84 1.14 -44.51 -32.22
N ASP A 85 0.39 -43.99 -33.20
CA ASP A 85 0.58 -44.34 -34.61
C ASP A 85 1.61 -43.40 -35.25
N TYR A 86 2.88 -43.76 -35.09
CA TYR A 86 3.99 -42.97 -35.61
C TYR A 86 3.97 -42.82 -37.14
N CYS A 87 3.25 -43.67 -37.89
CA CYS A 87 3.17 -43.53 -39.35
C CYS A 87 2.40 -42.27 -39.77
N ASN A 88 1.49 -41.78 -38.93
CA ASN A 88 0.64 -40.61 -39.20
C ASN A 88 1.17 -39.30 -38.61
N PHE A 89 2.30 -39.35 -37.91
CA PHE A 89 2.90 -38.18 -37.28
C PHE A 89 3.49 -37.21 -38.30
N LYS A 90 3.36 -35.92 -38.01
CA LYS A 90 4.09 -34.86 -38.71
C LYS A 90 5.42 -34.64 -38.00
N PHE A 91 6.51 -35.12 -38.61
CA PHE A 91 7.86 -35.11 -38.03
C PHE A 91 8.66 -33.84 -38.30
N GLN A 92 8.15 -32.91 -39.12
CA GLN A 92 8.86 -31.68 -39.42
C GLN A 92 9.00 -30.81 -38.16
N VAL A 93 10.23 -30.53 -37.76
CA VAL A 93 10.53 -29.61 -36.66
C VAL A 93 10.76 -28.23 -37.27
N LEU A 94 9.72 -27.40 -37.32
CA LEU A 94 9.75 -26.16 -38.12
C LEU A 94 10.43 -25.01 -37.37
N THR A 95 10.37 -25.03 -36.04
CA THR A 95 10.87 -23.97 -35.18
C THR A 95 11.73 -24.50 -34.04
N HIS A 96 12.54 -23.63 -33.43
CA HIS A 96 13.28 -23.96 -32.21
C HIS A 96 12.32 -24.22 -31.02
N THR A 97 11.11 -23.66 -31.06
CA THR A 97 10.01 -23.98 -30.12
C THR A 97 9.55 -25.43 -30.28
N ASP A 98 9.32 -25.90 -31.51
CA ASP A 98 9.00 -27.32 -31.76
C ASP A 98 10.14 -28.21 -31.30
N PHE A 99 11.38 -27.83 -31.61
CA PHE A 99 12.56 -28.56 -31.18
C PHE A 99 12.63 -28.70 -29.65
N SER A 100 12.28 -27.66 -28.90
CA SER A 100 12.23 -27.68 -27.44
C SER A 100 11.22 -28.68 -26.91
N LYS A 101 10.02 -28.70 -27.51
CA LYS A 101 8.93 -29.60 -27.12
C LYS A 101 9.32 -31.07 -27.21
N LEU A 102 10.24 -31.44 -28.11
CA LEU A 102 10.76 -32.81 -28.22
C LEU A 102 11.44 -33.33 -26.94
N TYR A 103 11.94 -32.43 -26.08
CA TYR A 103 12.65 -32.79 -24.83
C TYR A 103 11.76 -32.75 -23.58
N LEU A 104 10.53 -32.25 -23.71
CA LEU A 104 9.65 -31.98 -22.58
C LEU A 104 8.69 -33.14 -22.26
N GLU A 105 8.06 -33.09 -21.08
CA GLU A 105 6.92 -33.96 -20.79
C GLU A 105 5.68 -33.42 -21.49
N SER A 106 4.74 -34.29 -21.88
CA SER A 106 3.58 -33.90 -22.69
C SER A 106 2.71 -32.83 -22.01
N CYS A 107 2.64 -32.80 -20.68
CA CYS A 107 1.92 -31.75 -19.95
C CYS A 107 2.58 -30.36 -19.96
N MET A 108 3.82 -30.25 -20.45
CA MET A 108 4.62 -29.02 -20.45
C MET A 108 4.69 -28.34 -21.83
N VAL A 109 4.03 -28.89 -22.86
CA VAL A 109 4.21 -28.46 -24.26
C VAL A 109 3.28 -27.32 -24.67
N HIS A 110 2.45 -26.84 -23.76
CA HIS A 110 1.42 -25.83 -23.99
C HIS A 110 1.95 -24.38 -24.04
N PHE A 111 3.15 -24.18 -24.57
CA PHE A 111 3.75 -22.86 -24.81
C PHE A 111 4.03 -22.66 -26.30
N ASN A 112 4.07 -21.40 -26.74
CA ASN A 112 4.35 -21.03 -28.13
C ASN A 112 5.58 -20.12 -28.29
N ALA A 113 6.16 -19.66 -27.17
CA ALA A 113 7.34 -18.82 -27.15
C ALA A 113 8.11 -19.04 -25.83
N PHE A 114 9.35 -18.56 -25.77
CA PHE A 114 10.16 -18.53 -24.56
C PHE A 114 9.84 -17.29 -23.71
N ASP A 115 8.57 -17.16 -23.36
CA ASP A 115 8.05 -16.09 -22.50
C ASP A 115 7.52 -16.67 -21.17
N ASP A 116 6.67 -15.92 -20.48
CA ASP A 116 6.11 -16.33 -19.19
C ASP A 116 5.18 -17.55 -19.26
N CYS A 117 4.80 -18.01 -20.47
CA CYS A 117 4.11 -19.29 -20.64
C CYS A 117 5.06 -20.50 -20.54
N LEU A 118 6.37 -20.30 -20.69
CA LEU A 118 7.38 -21.34 -20.44
C LEU A 118 7.77 -21.34 -18.95
N ASP A 119 7.16 -22.28 -18.22
CA ASP A 119 7.30 -22.38 -16.78
C ASP A 119 8.69 -22.84 -16.31
N ALA A 120 8.95 -22.72 -15.00
CA ALA A 120 10.20 -23.14 -14.39
C ALA A 120 10.54 -24.61 -14.66
N SER A 121 9.53 -25.50 -14.74
CA SER A 121 9.78 -26.92 -15.01
C SER A 121 10.39 -27.11 -16.37
N ALA A 122 9.80 -26.48 -17.37
CA ALA A 122 10.15 -26.66 -18.76
C ALA A 122 11.54 -26.06 -19.01
N VAL A 123 11.80 -24.85 -18.49
CA VAL A 123 13.13 -24.21 -18.57
C VAL A 123 14.23 -25.11 -17.98
N LEU A 124 14.05 -25.61 -16.75
CA LEU A 124 15.03 -26.49 -16.11
C LEU A 124 15.17 -27.83 -16.83
N LEU A 125 14.09 -28.35 -17.40
CA LEU A 125 14.12 -29.61 -18.16
C LEU A 125 14.86 -29.46 -19.49
N LEU A 126 14.73 -28.31 -20.16
CA LEU A 126 15.51 -28.01 -21.37
C LEU A 126 16.99 -27.90 -21.03
N LEU A 127 17.36 -27.14 -20.00
CA LEU A 127 18.74 -27.07 -19.50
C LEU A 127 19.32 -28.44 -19.18
N GLY A 128 18.52 -29.33 -18.57
CA GLY A 128 18.94 -30.67 -18.17
C GLY A 128 18.97 -31.72 -19.27
N ARG A 129 18.44 -31.44 -20.48
CA ARG A 129 18.26 -32.46 -21.53
C ARG A 129 18.75 -32.06 -22.91
N VAL A 130 18.74 -30.78 -23.27
CA VAL A 130 19.15 -30.34 -24.61
C VAL A 130 20.69 -30.41 -24.69
N PRO A 131 21.24 -31.11 -25.69
CA PRO A 131 22.68 -31.36 -25.81
C PRO A 131 23.62 -30.17 -25.84
N VAL A 132 23.13 -29.00 -26.26
CA VAL A 132 23.94 -27.77 -26.33
C VAL A 132 24.47 -27.34 -24.97
N PHE A 133 23.77 -27.69 -23.88
CA PHE A 133 24.21 -27.36 -22.53
C PHE A 133 25.26 -28.35 -22.03
N PRO A 134 26.37 -27.87 -21.44
CA PRO A 134 27.41 -28.75 -20.92
C PRO A 134 26.89 -29.58 -19.73
N GLY A 135 27.55 -30.72 -19.49
CA GLY A 135 27.14 -31.66 -18.43
C GLY A 135 27.06 -31.03 -17.02
N THR A 136 27.87 -30.01 -16.75
CA THR A 136 27.84 -29.24 -15.49
C THR A 136 26.53 -28.45 -15.34
N VAL A 137 26.10 -27.74 -16.39
CA VAL A 137 24.81 -27.04 -16.43
C VAL A 137 23.65 -28.03 -16.35
N GLN A 138 23.74 -29.15 -17.07
CA GLN A 138 22.69 -30.19 -17.01
C GLN A 138 22.54 -30.75 -15.59
N ALA A 139 23.66 -31.01 -14.89
CA ALA A 139 23.63 -31.49 -13.51
C ALA A 139 23.00 -30.46 -12.56
N ALA A 140 23.47 -29.21 -12.59
CA ALA A 140 22.96 -28.15 -11.73
C ALA A 140 21.46 -27.87 -11.99
N ALA A 141 21.03 -27.85 -13.26
CA ALA A 141 19.63 -27.69 -13.60
C ALA A 141 18.74 -28.84 -13.07
N ASN A 142 19.27 -30.07 -13.07
CA ASN A 142 18.56 -31.21 -12.48
C ASN A 142 18.46 -31.10 -10.95
N SER A 143 19.49 -30.58 -10.27
CA SER A 143 19.41 -30.30 -8.84
C SER A 143 18.34 -29.26 -8.51
N VAL A 144 18.35 -28.10 -9.17
CA VAL A 144 17.31 -27.05 -9.00
C VAL A 144 15.92 -27.60 -9.32
N ARG A 145 15.80 -28.49 -10.32
CA ARG A 145 14.54 -29.14 -10.65
C ARG A 145 14.03 -30.04 -9.52
N ASN A 146 14.91 -30.72 -8.79
CA ASN A 146 14.52 -31.52 -7.62
C ASN A 146 13.96 -30.62 -6.51
N GLU A 147 14.62 -29.49 -6.24
CA GLU A 147 14.17 -28.48 -5.28
C GLU A 147 12.81 -27.87 -5.67
N ARG A 148 12.66 -27.53 -6.95
CA ARG A 148 11.38 -27.08 -7.54
C ARG A 148 10.28 -28.12 -7.38
N ASN A 149 10.57 -29.42 -7.53
CA ASN A 149 9.56 -30.46 -7.35
C ASN A 149 9.14 -30.58 -5.88
N ASP A 150 10.08 -30.54 -4.94
CA ASP A 150 9.77 -30.47 -3.50
C ASP A 150 8.90 -29.24 -3.18
N TRP A 151 9.16 -28.11 -3.84
CA TRP A 151 8.35 -26.89 -3.71
C TRP A 151 6.94 -27.10 -4.26
N ALA A 152 6.80 -27.65 -5.47
CA ALA A 152 5.50 -27.87 -6.11
C ALA A 152 4.60 -28.87 -5.36
N HIS A 153 5.18 -29.78 -4.55
CA HIS A 153 4.42 -30.71 -3.72
C HIS A 153 3.89 -30.09 -2.41
N CYS A 154 4.28 -28.87 -2.07
CA CYS A 154 3.76 -28.11 -0.92
C CYS A 154 3.87 -28.84 0.43
N VAL A 155 4.89 -29.67 0.63
CA VAL A 155 5.13 -30.33 1.91
C VAL A 155 5.90 -29.38 2.84
N PHE A 156 5.18 -28.45 3.49
CA PHE A 156 5.79 -27.36 4.25
C PHE A 156 6.76 -27.83 5.33
N SER A 157 6.53 -28.97 5.98
CA SER A 157 7.46 -29.49 7.01
C SER A 157 8.90 -29.72 6.52
N LYS A 158 9.11 -29.90 5.21
CA LYS A 158 10.45 -30.00 4.59
C LYS A 158 11.19 -28.67 4.51
N TRP A 159 10.47 -27.55 4.46
CA TRP A 159 11.01 -26.21 4.22
C TRP A 159 11.54 -25.57 5.51
N ASN A 160 12.43 -26.28 6.20
CA ASN A 160 13.20 -25.72 7.32
C ASN A 160 14.34 -24.81 6.80
N GLU A 161 15.09 -24.20 7.72
CA GLU A 161 16.18 -23.30 7.36
C GLU A 161 17.24 -23.97 6.49
N ALA A 162 17.69 -25.17 6.86
CA ALA A 162 18.72 -25.90 6.11
C ALA A 162 18.26 -26.19 4.66
N LYS A 163 17.02 -26.68 4.49
CA LYS A 163 16.46 -26.93 3.16
C LYS A 163 16.42 -25.65 2.32
N LEU A 164 16.05 -24.51 2.92
CA LEU A 164 16.06 -23.24 2.19
C LEU A 164 17.47 -22.88 1.72
N GLN A 165 18.46 -22.94 2.62
CA GLN A 165 19.85 -22.62 2.31
C GLN A 165 20.38 -23.52 1.18
N ASP A 166 20.16 -24.84 1.28
CA ASP A 166 20.54 -25.82 0.26
C ASP A 166 19.85 -25.50 -1.08
N SER A 167 18.54 -25.19 -1.05
CA SER A 167 17.78 -24.87 -2.27
C SER A 167 18.32 -23.63 -2.99
N PHE A 168 18.75 -22.62 -2.25
CA PHE A 168 19.37 -21.42 -2.82
C PHE A 168 20.78 -21.69 -3.34
N ALA A 169 21.57 -22.52 -2.64
CA ALA A 169 22.88 -22.94 -3.13
C ALA A 169 22.78 -23.63 -4.50
N GLU A 170 21.79 -24.51 -4.69
CA GLU A 170 21.55 -25.15 -5.99
C GLU A 170 21.20 -24.13 -7.10
N MET A 171 20.43 -23.09 -6.78
CA MET A 171 20.13 -22.00 -7.73
C MET A 171 21.38 -21.19 -8.07
N GLU A 172 22.20 -20.85 -7.08
CA GLU A 172 23.48 -20.15 -7.28
C GLU A 172 24.46 -20.98 -8.12
N ASP A 173 24.55 -22.29 -7.86
CA ASP A 173 25.42 -23.21 -8.59
C ASP A 173 24.98 -23.35 -10.05
N LEU A 174 23.67 -23.33 -10.33
CA LEU A 174 23.18 -23.25 -11.70
C LEU A 174 23.65 -21.96 -12.40
N VAL A 175 23.52 -20.81 -11.74
CA VAL A 175 23.93 -19.52 -12.33
C VAL A 175 25.43 -19.54 -12.65
N LYS A 176 26.26 -20.00 -11.70
CA LYS A 176 27.71 -20.13 -11.89
C LYS A 176 28.07 -21.13 -12.99
N ALA A 177 27.36 -22.26 -13.07
CA ALA A 177 27.59 -23.29 -14.09
C ALA A 177 27.29 -22.78 -15.51
N MET A 178 26.35 -21.84 -15.67
CA MET A 178 26.01 -21.25 -16.96
C MET A 178 27.09 -20.31 -17.52
N ALA A 179 28.11 -19.95 -16.73
CA ALA A 179 29.22 -19.10 -17.12
C ALA A 179 28.75 -17.78 -17.79
N LEU A 180 27.83 -17.09 -17.11
CA LEU A 180 27.24 -15.84 -17.60
C LEU A 180 28.27 -14.69 -17.56
N PRO A 181 28.01 -13.58 -18.28
CA PRO A 181 28.79 -12.37 -18.07
C PRO A 181 28.77 -11.95 -16.60
N SER A 182 29.92 -11.55 -16.04
CA SER A 182 30.10 -11.24 -14.60
C SER A 182 29.00 -10.33 -14.04
N SER A 183 28.63 -9.27 -14.78
CA SER A 183 27.59 -8.32 -14.34
C SER A 183 26.20 -8.94 -14.23
N VAL A 184 25.89 -9.95 -15.05
CA VAL A 184 24.60 -10.66 -15.03
C VAL A 184 24.60 -11.69 -13.92
N GLU A 185 25.70 -12.44 -13.77
CA GLU A 185 25.88 -13.39 -12.68
C GLU A 185 25.78 -12.71 -11.31
N GLU A 186 26.55 -11.65 -11.09
CA GLU A 186 26.55 -10.87 -9.84
C GLU A 186 25.17 -10.32 -9.51
N LYS A 187 24.43 -9.87 -10.52
CA LYS A 187 23.06 -9.38 -10.34
C LYS A 187 22.14 -10.49 -9.86
N ILE A 188 22.13 -11.65 -10.54
CA ILE A 188 21.22 -12.76 -10.17
C ILE A 188 21.60 -13.31 -8.80
N VAL A 189 22.89 -13.57 -8.57
CA VAL A 189 23.38 -14.08 -7.27
C VAL A 189 23.09 -13.09 -6.15
N GLY A 190 23.27 -11.78 -6.38
CA GLY A 190 22.92 -10.74 -5.41
C GLY A 190 21.42 -10.71 -5.07
N GLU A 191 20.55 -10.80 -6.08
CA GLU A 191 19.09 -10.88 -5.88
C GLU A 191 18.69 -12.17 -5.12
N LEU A 192 19.31 -13.31 -5.44
CA LEU A 192 19.10 -14.57 -4.73
C LEU A 192 19.55 -14.46 -3.27
N GLU A 193 20.72 -13.89 -3.00
CA GLU A 193 21.24 -13.67 -1.64
C GLU A 193 20.32 -12.76 -0.82
N ASP A 194 19.79 -11.70 -1.43
CA ASP A 194 18.82 -10.81 -0.79
C ASP A 194 17.53 -11.55 -0.43
N TRP A 195 16.98 -12.35 -1.34
CA TRP A 195 15.78 -13.15 -1.07
C TRP A 195 16.03 -14.25 -0.02
N LYS A 196 17.20 -14.87 -0.02
CA LYS A 196 17.60 -15.88 0.97
C LYS A 196 17.61 -15.29 2.38
N ASN A 197 18.22 -14.11 2.54
CA ASN A 197 18.43 -13.49 3.85
C ASN A 197 17.23 -12.69 4.36
N LYS A 198 16.51 -12.01 3.46
CA LYS A 198 15.45 -11.06 3.81
C LYS A 198 14.06 -11.54 3.43
N GLY A 199 13.94 -12.55 2.57
CA GLY A 199 12.68 -12.96 1.96
C GLY A 199 11.60 -13.34 2.97
N THR A 200 11.96 -14.02 4.07
CA THR A 200 10.99 -14.45 5.09
C THR A 200 10.40 -13.26 5.86
N GLN A 201 11.16 -12.17 5.99
CA GLN A 201 10.71 -10.90 6.57
C GLN A 201 9.87 -10.09 5.57
N LEU A 202 10.12 -10.22 4.26
CA LEU A 202 9.36 -9.54 3.20
C LEU A 202 8.01 -10.21 2.91
N CYS A 203 7.95 -11.55 3.00
CA CYS A 203 6.78 -12.34 2.66
C CYS A 203 5.60 -12.20 3.63
N ILE A 204 5.83 -11.58 4.79
CA ILE A 204 4.77 -11.11 5.68
C ILE A 204 5.20 -9.68 6.01
N ASN A 205 4.40 -8.68 5.62
CA ASN A 205 4.52 -7.34 6.19
C ASN A 205 4.87 -7.50 7.66
N SER A 206 6.09 -7.11 8.06
CA SER A 206 6.57 -7.31 9.43
C SER A 206 5.41 -7.08 10.38
N PRO A 207 5.08 -8.01 11.30
CA PRO A 207 3.99 -7.79 12.24
C PRO A 207 4.20 -6.39 12.78
N VAL A 208 3.23 -5.50 12.53
CA VAL A 208 3.35 -4.05 12.75
C VAL A 208 4.15 -3.87 14.03
N ASP A 209 5.35 -3.28 13.91
CA ASP A 209 6.35 -3.27 14.97
C ASP A 209 5.65 -2.99 16.30
N GLN A 210 5.73 -3.93 17.23
CA GLN A 210 4.93 -3.90 18.46
C GLN A 210 5.22 -2.62 19.26
N THR A 211 6.44 -2.09 19.18
CA THR A 211 6.86 -0.82 19.76
C THR A 211 6.15 0.34 19.08
N LEU A 212 6.05 0.30 17.76
CA LEU A 212 5.38 1.29 16.93
C LEU A 212 3.86 1.25 17.15
N LEU A 213 3.28 0.06 17.31
CA LEU A 213 1.88 -0.14 17.68
C LEU A 213 1.59 0.39 19.09
N GLN A 214 2.47 0.11 20.06
CA GLN A 214 2.37 0.65 21.42
C GLN A 214 2.47 2.17 21.42
N LEU A 215 3.39 2.75 20.63
CA LEU A 215 3.52 4.19 20.48
C LEU A 215 2.25 4.82 19.88
N VAL A 216 1.68 4.21 18.85
CA VAL A 216 0.40 4.64 18.28
C VAL A 216 -0.71 4.57 19.32
N HIS A 217 -0.80 3.49 20.10
CA HIS A 217 -1.78 3.36 21.18
C HIS A 217 -1.62 4.43 22.26
N GLN A 218 -0.38 4.72 22.68
CA GLN A 218 -0.09 5.77 23.66
C GLN A 218 -0.47 7.16 23.12
N ASN A 219 -0.12 7.46 21.87
CA ASN A 219 -0.44 8.74 21.24
C ASN A 219 -1.95 8.94 21.08
N VAL A 220 -2.68 7.90 20.66
CA VAL A 220 -4.14 7.94 20.55
C VAL A 220 -4.79 8.15 21.92
N HIS A 221 -4.31 7.47 22.96
CA HIS A 221 -4.83 7.65 24.31
C HIS A 221 -4.52 9.05 24.88
N SER A 222 -3.35 9.62 24.58
CA SER A 222 -3.01 11.00 24.97
C SER A 222 -3.94 12.00 24.28
N LEU A 223 -4.13 11.85 22.97
CA LEU A 223 -5.07 12.67 22.19
C LEU A 223 -6.50 12.57 22.71
N GLU A 224 -6.96 11.36 23.05
CA GLU A 224 -8.29 11.14 23.63
C GLU A 224 -8.46 11.91 24.96
N ASN A 225 -7.44 11.87 25.83
CA ASN A 225 -7.45 12.62 27.08
C ASN A 225 -7.43 14.14 26.86
N GLU A 226 -6.62 14.64 25.92
CA GLU A 226 -6.58 16.06 25.56
C GLU A 226 -7.93 16.56 25.04
N VAL A 227 -8.57 15.79 24.14
CA VAL A 227 -9.91 16.10 23.61
C VAL A 227 -10.96 16.13 24.72
N LYS A 228 -10.90 15.18 25.66
CA LYS A 228 -11.80 15.15 26.81
C LYS A 228 -11.63 16.36 27.73
N ASN A 229 -10.38 16.71 28.05
CA ASN A 229 -10.07 17.88 28.87
C ASN A 229 -10.53 19.18 28.20
N TRP A 230 -10.34 19.32 26.89
CA TRP A 230 -10.86 20.45 26.11
C TRP A 230 -12.38 20.53 26.18
N SER A 231 -13.07 19.40 26.04
CA SER A 231 -14.54 19.35 26.16
C SER A 231 -15.03 19.80 27.54
N GLU A 232 -14.32 19.44 28.60
CA GLU A 232 -14.63 19.87 29.97
C GLU A 232 -14.36 21.36 30.17
N GLY A 233 -13.22 21.87 29.68
CA GLY A 233 -12.87 23.29 29.73
C GLY A 233 -13.88 24.19 29.01
N VAL A 234 -14.31 23.79 27.80
CA VAL A 234 -15.35 24.51 27.04
C VAL A 234 -16.68 24.53 27.79
N LYS A 235 -17.02 23.45 28.51
CA LYS A 235 -18.23 23.40 29.34
C LYS A 235 -18.14 24.38 30.51
N GLU A 236 -17.01 24.43 31.20
CA GLU A 236 -16.79 25.34 32.33
C GLU A 236 -16.83 26.81 31.88
N GLU A 237 -16.19 27.15 30.75
CA GLU A 237 -16.25 28.51 30.20
C GLU A 237 -17.67 28.91 29.81
N LYS A 238 -18.43 28.01 29.18
CA LYS A 238 -19.84 28.24 28.86
C LYS A 238 -20.66 28.56 30.11
N GLU A 239 -20.46 27.81 31.20
CA GLU A 239 -21.15 28.04 32.48
C GLU A 239 -20.79 29.41 33.08
N LYS A 240 -19.51 29.80 33.06
CA LYS A 240 -19.06 31.13 33.53
C LYS A 240 -19.69 32.27 32.72
N VAL A 241 -19.68 32.16 31.39
CA VAL A 241 -20.31 33.16 30.50
C VAL A 241 -21.81 33.26 30.77
N GLN A 242 -22.48 32.13 30.96
CA GLN A 242 -23.91 32.09 31.25
C GLN A 242 -24.24 32.75 32.60
N GLN A 243 -23.44 32.51 33.64
CA GLN A 243 -23.60 33.18 34.94
C GLN A 243 -23.42 34.70 34.84
N GLN A 244 -22.38 35.16 34.12
CA GLN A 244 -22.16 36.59 33.89
C GLN A 244 -23.33 37.24 33.14
N LEU A 245 -23.85 36.57 32.10
CA LEU A 245 -25.03 37.06 31.37
C LEU A 245 -26.27 37.17 32.25
N GLN A 246 -26.48 36.25 33.20
CA GLN A 246 -27.58 36.34 34.18
C GLN A 246 -27.43 37.54 35.13
N ILE A 247 -26.20 37.81 35.59
CA ILE A 247 -25.91 38.99 36.42
C ILE A 247 -26.22 40.28 35.65
N PHE A 248 -25.77 40.36 34.39
CA PHE A 248 -26.08 41.51 33.53
C PHE A 248 -27.59 41.67 33.30
N ASP A 249 -28.32 40.60 32.99
CA ASP A 249 -29.77 40.65 32.80
C ASP A 249 -30.51 41.19 34.06
N LEU A 250 -30.10 40.75 35.25
CA LEU A 250 -30.63 41.26 36.52
C LEU A 250 -30.32 42.75 36.71
N ALA A 251 -29.08 43.17 36.43
CA ALA A 251 -28.68 44.58 36.54
C ALA A 251 -29.48 45.47 35.56
N PHE A 252 -29.66 45.03 34.30
CA PHE A 252 -30.47 45.74 33.32
C PHE A 252 -31.94 45.84 33.74
N LYS A 253 -32.51 44.78 34.33
CA LYS A 253 -33.86 44.80 34.89
C LYS A 253 -34.02 45.81 36.03
N GLU A 254 -32.98 46.03 36.84
CA GLU A 254 -32.99 47.02 37.93
C GLU A 254 -32.82 48.47 37.44
N ILE A 255 -32.05 48.69 36.37
CA ILE A 255 -31.81 50.02 35.81
C ILE A 255 -33.12 50.64 35.30
N ASN A 256 -33.99 49.88 34.63
CA ASN A 256 -35.24 50.39 34.06
C ASN A 256 -36.17 51.09 35.09
N PRO A 257 -36.49 50.49 36.25
CA PRO A 257 -37.24 51.17 37.31
C PRO A 257 -36.52 52.40 37.88
N ARG A 258 -35.19 52.34 38.01
CA ARG A 258 -34.40 53.48 38.51
C ARG A 258 -34.45 54.66 37.55
N LEU A 259 -34.33 54.39 36.25
CA LEU A 259 -34.45 55.39 35.19
C LEU A 259 -35.84 56.06 35.22
N ARG A 260 -36.92 55.26 35.31
CA ARG A 260 -38.29 55.81 35.45
C ARG A 260 -38.47 56.69 36.69
N ARG A 261 -37.90 56.30 37.83
CA ARG A 261 -37.93 57.11 39.06
C ARG A 261 -37.18 58.42 38.88
N LEU A 262 -36.02 58.37 38.23
CA LEU A 262 -35.21 59.56 37.93
C LEU A 262 -35.96 60.52 37.00
N GLU A 263 -36.53 60.02 35.90
CA GLU A 263 -37.37 60.80 34.96
C GLU A 263 -38.53 61.48 35.67
N THR A 264 -39.24 60.74 36.54
CA THR A 264 -40.35 61.27 37.34
C THR A 264 -39.86 62.36 38.29
N GLY A 265 -38.72 62.16 38.95
CA GLY A 265 -38.09 63.14 39.82
C GLY A 265 -37.70 64.42 39.09
N GLN A 266 -37.10 64.30 37.90
CA GLN A 266 -36.71 65.42 37.06
C GLN A 266 -37.93 66.25 36.62
N LEU A 267 -39.04 65.60 36.25
CA LEU A 267 -40.31 66.27 35.92
C LEU A 267 -40.91 67.04 37.11
N ARG A 268 -40.75 66.54 38.34
CA ARG A 268 -41.18 67.25 39.55
C ARG A 268 -40.31 68.48 39.81
N LEU A 269 -38.99 68.30 39.79
CA LEU A 269 -38.03 69.40 39.98
C LEU A 269 -38.23 70.51 38.94
N LYS A 270 -38.50 70.17 37.68
CA LYS A 270 -38.81 71.16 36.63
C LYS A 270 -40.07 71.96 36.94
N ARG A 271 -41.12 71.32 37.45
CA ARG A 271 -42.35 72.01 37.89
C ARG A 271 -42.11 72.91 39.09
N ASP A 272 -41.35 72.44 40.08
CA ASP A 272 -41.03 73.23 41.27
C ASP A 272 -40.15 74.44 40.93
N HIS A 273 -39.19 74.28 40.01
CA HIS A 273 -38.38 75.37 39.49
C HIS A 273 -39.25 76.46 38.85
N GLU A 274 -40.17 76.11 37.95
CA GLU A 274 -41.08 77.10 37.33
C GLU A 274 -42.00 77.78 38.36
N ARG A 275 -42.46 77.04 39.38
CA ARG A 275 -43.25 77.61 40.49
C ARG A 275 -42.43 78.60 41.31
N LEU A 276 -41.19 78.26 41.68
CA LEU A 276 -40.30 79.14 42.43
C LEU A 276 -39.94 80.38 41.62
N LYS A 277 -39.63 80.22 40.34
CA LYS A 277 -39.38 81.33 39.40
C LYS A 277 -40.57 82.30 39.33
N THR A 278 -41.79 81.77 39.33
CA THR A 278 -43.02 82.57 39.39
C THR A 278 -43.15 83.32 40.71
N LYS A 279 -42.90 82.65 41.85
CA LYS A 279 -42.93 83.29 43.17
C LYS A 279 -41.87 84.39 43.30
N GLN A 280 -40.66 84.15 42.80
CA GLN A 280 -39.58 85.11 42.78
C GLN A 280 -39.99 86.38 42.01
N ARG A 281 -40.56 86.24 40.80
CA ARG A 281 -41.08 87.41 40.05
C ARG A 281 -42.14 88.19 40.84
N ARG A 282 -43.02 87.51 41.58
CA ARG A 282 -44.04 88.18 42.42
C ARG A 282 -43.39 88.94 43.58
N LEU A 283 -42.43 88.33 44.26
CA LEU A 283 -41.69 88.97 45.35
C LEU A 283 -40.88 90.17 44.84
N GLU A 284 -40.19 90.05 43.71
CA GLU A 284 -39.49 91.17 43.07
C GLU A 284 -40.46 92.30 42.72
N SER A 285 -41.64 91.98 42.19
CA SER A 285 -42.69 92.98 41.93
C SER A 285 -43.19 93.65 43.21
N HIS A 286 -43.38 92.89 44.28
CA HIS A 286 -43.84 93.40 45.56
C HIS A 286 -42.76 94.23 46.27
N SER A 287 -41.49 93.83 46.16
CA SER A 287 -40.35 94.60 46.66
C SER A 287 -40.25 95.94 45.96
N ARG A 288 -40.40 95.98 44.62
CA ARG A 288 -40.46 97.23 43.86
C ARG A 288 -41.63 98.12 44.31
N ASP A 289 -42.81 97.55 44.54
CA ASP A 289 -43.97 98.27 45.08
C ASP A 289 -43.67 98.87 46.47
N VAL A 290 -43.11 98.07 47.38
CA VAL A 290 -42.75 98.50 48.74
C VAL A 290 -41.67 99.59 48.69
N GLU A 291 -40.61 99.44 47.89
CA GLU A 291 -39.59 100.47 47.69
C GLU A 291 -40.21 101.78 47.19
N GLN A 292 -41.13 101.71 46.22
CA GLN A 292 -41.82 102.88 45.71
C GLN A 292 -42.70 103.56 46.78
N ARG A 293 -43.33 102.79 47.67
CA ARG A 293 -44.06 103.33 48.83
C ARG A 293 -43.14 103.92 49.91
N VAL A 294 -41.99 103.29 50.19
CA VAL A 294 -40.99 103.81 51.15
C VAL A 294 -40.42 105.13 50.66
N ILE A 295 -40.11 105.24 49.37
CA ILE A 295 -39.69 106.50 48.74
C ILE A 295 -40.77 107.59 48.88
N GLN A 296 -42.05 107.24 48.80
CA GLN A 296 -43.16 108.17 49.09
C GLN A 296 -43.26 108.56 50.57
N CYS A 297 -42.90 107.68 51.51
CA CYS A 297 -42.97 107.94 52.95
C CYS A 297 -41.74 108.72 53.49
N GLU A 298 -40.54 108.50 52.96
CA GLU A 298 -39.29 109.11 53.44
C GLU A 298 -39.00 110.50 52.83
N GLY A 299 -39.84 110.97 51.88
CA GLY A 299 -39.78 112.32 51.31
C GLY A 299 -40.34 113.45 52.20
N THR A 300 -40.72 113.18 53.46
CA THR A 300 -41.19 114.22 54.41
C THR A 300 -40.79 113.80 55.83
N PRO A 301 -39.97 114.59 56.57
CA PRO A 301 -40.49 115.82 57.18
C PRO A 301 -39.50 117.00 57.35
N THR A 302 -40.11 118.19 57.26
CA THR A 302 -39.95 119.37 58.13
C THR A 302 -38.91 119.33 59.25
N PHE A 303 -38.05 120.36 59.28
CA PHE A 303 -37.66 121.03 60.52
C PHE A 303 -38.01 122.52 60.46
N LYS A 304 -38.95 122.92 61.33
CA LYS A 304 -39.12 124.30 61.84
C LYS A 304 -38.28 124.41 63.11
N LYS A 305 -37.28 125.29 63.12
CA LYS A 305 -37.17 126.46 63.99
C LYS A 305 -35.98 127.30 63.55
#